data_AF-A0A8T6W616-F1
#
_entry.id   AF-A0A8T6W616-F1
#
_cell.length_a   1.000
_cell.length_b   1.000
_cell.length_c   1.000
_cell.angle_alpha   90.00
_cell.angle_beta   90.00
_cell.angle_gamma   90.00
#
_symmetry.space_group_name_H-M   'P 1'
#
loop_
_entity.id
_entity.type
_entity.pdbx_description
1 polymer ?
#
loop_
_entity_poly.entity_id
_entity_poly.type
_entity_poly.pdbx_seq_one_letter_code
_entity_poly.pdbx_strand_id
1 'polypeptide(L)' 'MDKKTLSLIQFIVGIVLALIGASLMFFGILPVAARILVGIVGIALIATSSFRLLK' A
#
# COMPACT_ATOMS: atom_id res chain seq x y z
N MET A 1 0.64 5.30 -22.26
CA MET A 1 1.14 5.37 -20.87
C MET A 1 2.08 4.21 -20.66
N ASP A 2 3.37 4.49 -20.45
CA ASP A 2 4.41 3.47 -20.39
C ASP A 2 4.22 2.53 -19.19
N LYS A 3 4.46 1.23 -19.41
CA LYS A 3 4.33 0.19 -18.36
C LYS A 3 5.16 0.51 -17.10
N LYS A 4 6.27 1.24 -17.27
CA LYS A 4 7.12 1.74 -16.19
C LYS A 4 6.42 2.79 -15.32
N THR A 5 5.70 3.71 -15.94
CA THR A 5 4.94 4.77 -15.25
C THR A 5 3.80 4.17 -14.43
N LEU A 6 3.11 3.17 -14.97
CA LEU A 6 2.02 2.48 -14.27
C LEU A 6 2.54 1.71 -13.04
N SER A 7 3.70 1.07 -13.14
CA SER A 7 4.36 0.40 -12.00
C SER A 7 4.81 1.39 -10.92
N LEU A 8 5.30 2.58 -11.32
CA LEU A 8 5.75 3.60 -10.38
C LEU A 8 4.56 4.22 -9.61
N ILE A 9 3.45 4.45 -10.31
CA ILE A 9 2.20 4.89 -9.67
C ILE A 9 1.69 3.83 -8.69
N GLN A 10 1.68 2.55 -9.07
CA GLN A 10 1.27 1.46 -8.15
C GLN A 10 2.14 1.40 -6.89
N PHE A 11 3.45 1.64 -7.02
CA PHE A 11 4.36 1.65 -5.88
C PHE A 11 4.10 2.84 -4.94
N ILE A 12 3.96 4.06 -5.49
CA ILE A 12 3.64 5.26 -4.69
C ILE A 12 2.29 5.09 -3.99
N VAL A 13 1.27 4.61 -4.71
CA VAL A 13 -0.06 4.34 -4.15
C VAL A 13 0.02 3.28 -3.05
N GLY A 14 0.81 2.22 -3.24
CA GLY A 14 1.04 1.19 -2.23
C GLY A 14 1.68 1.74 -0.95
N ILE A 15 2.72 2.57 -1.05
CA ILE A 15 3.36 3.22 0.10
C ILE A 15 2.36 4.11 0.85
N VAL A 16 1.64 4.97 0.12
CA VAL A 16 0.65 5.87 0.73
C VAL A 16 -0.44 5.07 1.44
N LEU A 17 -0.91 3.98 0.82
CA LEU A 17 -1.94 3.13 1.42
C LEU A 17 -1.44 2.37 2.65
N ALA A 18 -0.20 1.88 2.63
CA ALA A 18 0.43 1.25 3.79
C ALA A 18 0.61 2.23 4.96
N LEU A 19 1.05 3.47 4.67
CA LEU A 19 1.15 4.54 5.67
C LEU A 19 -0.22 4.92 6.23
N ILE A 20 -1.24 5.05 5.39
CA ILE A 20 -2.62 5.33 5.83
C ILE A 20 -3.15 4.17 6.69
N GLY A 21 -2.92 2.92 6.30
CA GLY A 21 -3.28 1.74 7.10
C GLY A 21 -2.60 1.73 8.46
N ALA A 22 -1.31 2.05 8.50
CA ALA A 22 -0.56 2.20 9.75
C ALA A 22 -1.11 3.35 10.60
N SER A 23 -1.39 4.53 10.02
CA SER A 23 -1.99 5.66 10.74
C SER A 23 -3.41 5.35 11.26
N LEU A 24 -4.22 4.63 10.48
CA LEU A 24 -5.56 4.18 10.88
C LEU A 24 -5.53 3.21 12.07
N MET A 25 -4.44 2.43 12.25
CA MET A 25 -4.25 1.63 13.46
C MET A 25 -4.27 2.50 14.73
N PHE A 26 -3.68 3.69 14.68
CA PHE A 26 -3.61 4.62 15.82
C PHE A 26 -4.90 5.41 16.04
N PHE A 27 -5.63 5.77 14.98
CA PHE A 27 -6.73 6.74 15.10
C PHE A 27 -8.06 6.18 15.59
N GLY A 28 -8.22 4.86 15.79
CA GLY A 28 -9.44 4.35 16.41
C GLY A 28 -10.70 4.32 15.52
N ILE A 29 -10.67 4.93 14.34
CA ILE A 29 -11.85 5.29 13.53
C ILE A 29 -12.55 4.07 12.91
N LEU A 30 -11.80 3.01 12.58
CA LEU A 30 -12.31 1.81 11.90
C LEU A 30 -12.32 0.58 12.82
N PRO A 31 -13.16 -0.44 12.58
CA PRO A 31 -13.07 -1.73 13.28
C PRO A 31 -11.70 -2.38 13.05
N VAL A 32 -11.19 -3.13 14.04
CA VAL A 32 -9.84 -3.74 14.00
C VAL A 32 -9.61 -4.56 12.72
N ALA A 33 -10.60 -5.34 12.30
CA ALA A 33 -10.53 -6.13 11.06
C ALA A 33 -10.31 -5.26 9.81
N ALA A 34 -10.98 -4.11 9.72
CA ALA A 34 -10.82 -3.19 8.59
C ALA A 34 -9.43 -2.54 8.58
N ARG A 35 -8.86 -2.23 9.76
CA ARG A 35 -7.50 -1.69 9.88
C ARG A 35 -6.44 -2.69 9.38
N ILE A 36 -6.60 -3.96 9.77
CA ILE A 36 -5.72 -5.05 9.34
C ILE A 36 -5.81 -5.23 7.82
N LEU A 37 -7.02 -5.22 7.25
CA LEU A 37 -7.22 -5.34 5.80
C LEU A 37 -6.56 -4.18 5.03
N VAL A 38 -6.70 -2.93 5.49
CA VAL A 38 -6.05 -1.78 4.84
C VAL A 38 -4.52 -1.92 4.87
N GLY A 39 -3.95 -2.36 6.00
CA GLY A 39 -2.52 -2.64 6.10
C GLY A 39 -2.05 -3.75 5.14
N ILE A 40 -2.78 -4.87 5.09
CA ILE A 40 -2.47 -5.99 4.18
C ILE A 40 -2.57 -5.55 2.72
N VAL A 41 -3.61 -4.81 2.34
CA VAL A 41 -3.80 -4.31 0.97
C VAL A 41 -2.67 -3.34 0.59
N GLY A 42 -2.24 -2.47 1.50
CA GLY A 42 -1.09 -1.59 1.29
C GLY A 42 0.20 -2.38 1.03
N ILE A 43 0.51 -3.38 1.86
CA ILE A 43 1.68 -4.24 1.68
C ILE A 43 1.58 -5.06 0.39
N ALA A 44 0.40 -5.61 0.08
CA ALA A 44 0.17 -6.38 -1.13
C ALA A 44 0.33 -5.53 -2.40
N LEU A 45 -0.10 -4.27 -2.38
CA LEU A 45 0.12 -3.33 -3.48
C LEU A 45 1.60 -3.00 -3.65
N ILE A 46 2.36 -2.82 -2.56
CA ILE A 46 3.81 -2.63 -2.63
C ILE A 46 4.48 -3.88 -3.23
N ALA A 47 4.12 -5.07 -2.75
CA ALA A 47 4.69 -6.34 -3.20
C ALA A 47 4.31 -6.69 -4.66
N THR A 48 3.10 -6.32 -5.09
CA THR A 48 2.59 -6.56 -6.46
C THR A 48 3.06 -5.49 -7.44
N SER A 49 3.33 -4.27 -6.97
CA SER A 49 3.97 -3.28 -7.81
C SER A 49 5.30 -3.84 -8.27
N SER A 50 5.53 -3.88 -9.58
CA SER A 50 6.76 -4.41 -10.19
C SER A 50 7.98 -3.52 -9.92
N PHE A 51 7.98 -2.78 -8.80
CA PHE A 51 9.09 -2.01 -8.29
C PHE A 51 10.14 -2.98 -7.76
N ARG A 52 11.05 -3.33 -8.66
CA ARG A 52 12.21 -4.18 -8.44
C ARG A 52 13.17 -3.50 -7.47
N LEU A 53 12.86 -3.54 -6.17
CA LEU A 53 13.78 -3.15 -5.08
C LEU A 53 14.91 -4.18 -4.84
N LEU A 54 14.92 -5.29 -5.59
CA LEU A 54 15.84 -6.43 -5.41
C LEU A 54 16.56 -6.88 -6.70
N LYS A 55 16.91 -5.95 -7.61
CA LYS A 55 17.96 -6.26 -8.61
C LYS A 55 18.76 -5.04 -9.01
#